data_AF-A0A7Y4CQ77-F1
#
_entry.id   AF-A0A7Y4CQ77-F1
#
_cell.length_a   1.000
_cell.length_b   1.000
_cell.length_c   1.000
_cell.angle_alpha   90.00
_cell.angle_beta   90.00
_cell.angle_gamma   90.00
#
_symmetry.space_group_name_H-M   'P 1'
#
loop_
_entity.id
_entity.type
_entity.pdbx_description
1 polymer ?
#
loop_
_entity_poly.entity_id
_entity_poly.type
_entity_poly.pdbx_seq_one_letter_code
_entity_poly.pdbx_strand_id
1 'polypeptide(L)'
;MQENWQYWLTTLLAVLALYNSYRARVEAKKANELVMKNQQKNELNLHYPELRFTMNIENYEANFYVENKTSERETEIISFKWYIEMSVGKHALNDEKLNEVHEKLIPLETKKLVCGKLNQHLASMRYAIENAEADDVYIRVYGWLYSKPNIYDAEKVTEMLEIRFTKTKDGIGFI
;
A
#
# COMPACT_ATOMS: atom_id res chain seq x y z
N MET A 1 -49.33 -26.34 48.06
CA MET A 1 -48.66 -26.24 46.75
C MET A 1 -48.04 -24.85 46.63
N GLN A 2 -46.81 -24.64 47.13
CA GLN A 2 -46.22 -23.29 47.16
C GLN A 2 -44.77 -23.18 46.64
N GLU A 3 -44.25 -24.20 45.94
CA GLU A 3 -42.80 -24.28 45.62
C GLU A 3 -42.47 -24.44 44.13
N ASN A 4 -43.42 -24.33 43.21
CA ASN A 4 -43.13 -24.57 41.79
C ASN A 4 -42.39 -23.37 41.15
N TRP A 5 -42.80 -22.14 41.49
CA TRP A 5 -42.26 -20.94 40.83
C TRP A 5 -40.82 -20.61 41.24
N GLN A 6 -40.41 -20.92 42.48
CA GLN A 6 -39.04 -20.70 42.96
C GLN A 6 -38.04 -21.64 42.28
N TYR A 7 -38.44 -22.90 42.02
CA TYR A 7 -37.67 -23.86 41.24
C TYR A 7 -37.46 -23.39 39.79
N TRP A 8 -38.51 -22.90 39.12
CA TRP A 8 -38.37 -22.36 37.76
C TRP A 8 -37.50 -21.10 37.71
N LEU A 9 -37.60 -20.21 38.70
CA LEU A 9 -36.78 -19.00 38.78
C LEU A 9 -35.30 -19.31 38.99
N THR A 10 -34.97 -20.22 39.91
CA THR A 10 -33.58 -20.62 40.17
C THR A 10 -32.96 -21.35 38.99
N THR A 11 -33.74 -22.20 38.31
CA THR A 11 -33.31 -22.87 37.07
C THR A 11 -33.04 -21.85 35.96
N LEU A 12 -33.92 -20.87 35.79
CA LEU A 12 -33.73 -19.80 34.80
C LEU A 12 -32.48 -18.97 35.07
N LEU A 13 -32.22 -18.60 36.34
CA LEU A 13 -31.01 -17.87 36.73
C LEU A 13 -29.73 -18.68 36.45
N ALA A 14 -29.73 -19.99 36.72
CA ALA A 14 -28.60 -20.86 36.41
C ALA A 14 -28.35 -20.96 34.90
N VAL A 15 -29.40 -21.07 34.08
CA VAL A 15 -29.30 -21.09 32.61
C VAL A 15 -28.77 -19.76 32.08
N LEU A 16 -29.26 -18.62 32.60
CA LEU A 16 -28.77 -17.29 32.21
C LEU A 16 -27.30 -17.08 32.62
N ALA A 17 -26.90 -17.57 33.81
CA ALA A 17 -25.50 -17.52 34.25
C ALA A 17 -24.59 -18.37 33.35
N LEU A 18 -25.02 -19.57 32.97
CA LEU A 18 -24.30 -20.44 32.02
C LEU A 18 -24.20 -19.79 30.64
N TYR A 19 -25.28 -19.18 30.15
CA TYR A 19 -25.30 -18.47 28.87
C TYR A 19 -24.33 -17.27 28.88
N ASN A 20 -24.34 -16.46 29.94
CA ASN A 20 -23.43 -15.33 30.09
C ASN A 20 -21.97 -15.78 30.19
N SER A 21 -21.68 -16.86 30.93
CA SER A 21 -20.33 -17.44 31.02
C SER A 21 -19.84 -17.95 29.66
N TYR A 22 -20.71 -18.64 28.91
CA TYR A 22 -20.40 -19.11 27.56
C TYR A 22 -20.11 -17.94 26.61
N ARG A 23 -20.97 -16.92 26.61
CA ARG A 23 -20.78 -15.71 25.79
C ARG A 23 -19.49 -14.99 26.14
N ALA A 24 -19.19 -14.79 27.43
CA ALA A 24 -17.96 -14.18 27.89
C ALA A 24 -16.72 -14.98 27.44
N ARG A 25 -16.78 -16.32 27.46
CA ARG A 25 -15.70 -17.18 26.96
C ARG A 25 -15.49 -17.04 25.45
N VAL A 26 -16.56 -16.91 24.67
CA VAL A 26 -16.50 -16.68 23.23
C VAL A 26 -15.91 -15.30 22.92
N GLU A 27 -16.36 -14.26 23.63
CA GLU A 27 -15.83 -12.90 23.50
C GLU A 27 -14.36 -12.81 23.92
N ALA A 28 -13.97 -13.49 25.01
CA ALA A 28 -12.57 -13.59 25.44
C ALA A 28 -11.69 -14.32 24.41
N LYS A 29 -12.19 -15.38 23.78
CA LYS A 29 -11.45 -16.08 22.71
C LYS A 29 -11.22 -15.16 21.51
N LYS A 30 -12.25 -14.42 21.08
CA LYS A 30 -12.13 -13.44 19.99
C LYS A 30 -11.17 -12.30 20.34
N ALA A 31 -11.23 -11.79 21.57
CA ALA A 31 -10.31 -10.77 22.05
C ALA A 31 -8.86 -11.27 22.06
N ASN A 32 -8.61 -12.49 22.55
CA ASN A 32 -7.28 -13.10 22.52
C ASN A 32 -6.76 -13.31 21.10
N GLU A 33 -7.58 -13.80 20.18
CA GLU A 33 -7.19 -13.93 18.76
C GLU A 33 -6.83 -12.58 18.14
N LEU A 34 -7.56 -11.51 18.49
CA LEU A 34 -7.28 -10.15 18.03
C LEU A 34 -5.99 -9.59 18.65
N VAL A 35 -5.75 -9.83 19.94
CA VAL A 35 -4.51 -9.44 20.63
C VAL A 35 -3.31 -10.18 20.02
N MET A 36 -3.41 -11.49 19.79
CA MET A 36 -2.34 -12.27 19.15
C MET A 36 -2.02 -11.76 17.74
N LYS A 37 -3.04 -11.46 16.93
CA LYS A 37 -2.83 -10.87 15.59
C LYS A 37 -2.17 -9.50 15.66
N ASN A 38 -2.56 -8.66 16.61
CA ASN A 38 -1.94 -7.35 16.81
C ASN A 38 -0.51 -7.45 17.32
N GLN A 39 -0.21 -8.43 18.20
CA GLN A 39 1.15 -8.72 18.65
C GLN A 39 2.03 -9.17 17.49
N GLN A 40 1.57 -10.14 16.69
CA GLN A 40 2.28 -10.59 15.49
C GLN A 40 2.52 -9.44 14.51
N LYS A 41 1.52 -8.59 14.25
CA LYS A 41 1.67 -7.41 13.40
C LYS A 41 2.71 -6.42 13.96
N ASN A 42 2.70 -6.17 15.27
CA ASN A 42 3.67 -5.28 15.91
C ASN A 42 5.08 -5.85 15.87
N GLU A 43 5.25 -7.14 16.15
CA GLU A 43 6.54 -7.85 16.03
C GLU A 43 7.08 -7.78 14.62
N LEU A 44 6.23 -8.02 13.62
CA LEU A 44 6.61 -7.92 12.21
C LEU A 44 6.98 -6.47 11.82
N ASN A 45 6.20 -5.47 12.26
CA ASN A 45 6.52 -4.06 12.04
C ASN A 45 7.86 -3.63 12.67
N LEU A 46 8.31 -4.30 13.73
CA LEU A 46 9.66 -4.07 14.29
C LEU A 46 10.77 -4.53 13.35
N HIS A 47 10.48 -5.27 12.28
CA HIS A 47 11.48 -5.77 11.34
C HIS A 47 11.45 -5.04 10.00
N TYR A 48 10.29 -4.49 9.60
CA TYR A 48 10.22 -3.69 8.37
C TYR A 48 10.92 -2.34 8.54
N PRO A 49 11.85 -1.98 7.64
CA PRO A 49 12.35 -0.62 7.62
C PRO A 49 11.26 0.36 7.21
N GLU A 50 11.27 1.56 7.78
CA GLU A 50 10.46 2.66 7.27
C GLU A 50 10.99 3.05 5.88
N LEU A 51 10.24 2.69 4.85
CA LEU A 51 10.54 3.12 3.49
C LEU A 51 9.73 4.36 3.16
N ARG A 52 10.35 5.26 2.40
CA ARG A 52 9.67 6.39 1.78
C ARG A 52 9.70 6.18 0.28
N PHE A 53 8.55 5.81 -0.24
CA PHE A 53 8.33 5.65 -1.66
C PHE A 53 7.79 6.96 -2.27
N THR A 54 8.51 7.53 -3.22
CA THR A 54 8.15 8.78 -3.90
C THR A 54 8.28 8.65 -5.41
N MET A 55 7.58 9.50 -6.13
CA MET A 55 7.70 9.62 -7.58
C MET A 55 7.70 11.10 -7.96
N ASN A 56 8.42 11.43 -9.03
CA ASN A 56 8.29 12.70 -9.73
C ASN A 56 8.19 12.44 -11.24
N ILE A 57 7.66 13.43 -11.97
CA ILE A 57 7.83 13.49 -13.43
C ILE A 57 8.59 14.77 -13.72
N GLU A 58 9.76 14.64 -14.33
CA GLU A 58 10.60 15.76 -14.75
C GLU A 58 10.99 15.54 -16.21
N ASN A 59 10.85 16.57 -17.05
CA ASN A 59 11.17 16.50 -18.48
C ASN A 59 10.51 15.32 -19.24
N TYR A 60 9.25 15.00 -18.92
CA TYR A 60 8.52 13.86 -19.49
C TYR A 60 9.10 12.49 -19.13
N GLU A 61 9.87 12.41 -18.04
CA GLU A 61 10.36 11.15 -17.48
C GLU A 61 9.82 10.96 -16.06
N ALA A 62 9.18 9.82 -15.82
CA ALA A 62 8.79 9.40 -14.49
C ALA A 62 9.98 8.78 -13.77
N ASN A 63 10.32 9.33 -12.61
CA ASN A 63 11.35 8.76 -11.74
C ASN A 63 10.71 8.35 -10.42
N PHE A 64 10.98 7.10 -10.05
CA PHE A 64 10.56 6.53 -8.79
C PHE A 64 11.76 6.47 -7.86
N TYR A 65 11.60 6.90 -6.62
CA TYR A 65 12.63 6.87 -5.60
C TYR A 65 12.13 6.12 -4.38
N VAL A 66 12.93 5.18 -3.91
CA VAL A 66 12.71 4.46 -2.66
C VAL A 66 13.84 4.83 -1.71
N GLU A 67 13.50 5.47 -0.60
CA GLU A 67 14.42 5.81 0.47
C GLU A 67 14.20 4.85 1.64
N ASN A 68 15.27 4.25 2.16
CA ASN A 68 15.24 3.55 3.44
C ASN A 68 15.59 4.53 4.56
N LYS A 69 14.61 4.95 5.34
CA LYS A 69 14.81 5.94 6.41
C LYS A 69 15.42 5.37 7.67
N THR A 70 15.58 4.06 7.76
CA THR A 70 16.18 3.45 8.95
C THR A 70 17.70 3.55 8.90
N SER A 71 18.31 3.55 10.08
CA SER A 71 19.77 3.62 10.26
C SER A 71 20.45 2.25 10.30
N GLU A 72 19.70 1.16 10.49
CA GLU A 72 20.28 -0.14 10.85
C GLU A 72 19.81 -1.31 9.98
N ARG A 73 18.67 -1.19 9.27
CA ARG A 73 18.01 -2.33 8.64
C ARG A 73 18.07 -2.28 7.13
N GLU A 74 18.39 -3.40 6.52
CA GLU A 74 18.39 -3.57 5.07
C GLU A 74 17.07 -4.18 4.59
N THR A 75 16.66 -3.79 3.39
CA THR A 75 15.54 -4.43 2.70
C THR A 75 15.95 -4.84 1.29
N GLU A 76 15.28 -5.84 0.76
CA GLU A 76 15.27 -6.14 -0.66
C GLU A 76 14.02 -5.52 -1.30
N ILE A 77 14.21 -4.79 -2.39
CA ILE A 77 13.15 -4.42 -3.33
C ILE A 77 13.00 -5.59 -4.29
N ILE A 78 11.88 -6.30 -4.19
CA ILE A 78 11.61 -7.49 -5.00
C ILE A 78 11.15 -7.07 -6.39
N SER A 79 10.09 -6.27 -6.42
CA SER A 79 9.49 -5.83 -7.68
C SER A 79 8.80 -4.49 -7.53
N PHE A 80 8.66 -3.81 -8.66
CA PHE A 80 7.94 -2.56 -8.77
C PHE A 80 6.91 -2.66 -9.88
N LYS A 81 5.63 -2.44 -9.54
CA LYS A 81 4.52 -2.42 -10.49
C LYS A 81 4.08 -0.98 -10.72
N TRP A 82 3.78 -0.62 -11.95
CA TRP A 82 3.15 0.66 -12.26
C TRP A 82 1.93 0.48 -13.16
N TYR A 83 0.99 1.40 -13.04
CA TYR A 83 -0.17 1.56 -13.90
C TYR A 83 -0.28 3.05 -14.27
N ILE A 84 -0.44 3.35 -15.56
CA ILE A 84 -0.68 4.70 -16.06
C ILE A 84 -2.08 4.79 -16.67
N GLU A 85 -2.78 5.87 -16.35
CA GLU A 85 -3.97 6.34 -17.06
C GLU A 85 -3.64 7.70 -17.66
N MET A 86 -3.67 7.81 -18.99
CA MET A 86 -3.36 9.05 -19.68
C MET A 86 -4.44 9.38 -20.72
N SER A 87 -4.84 10.65 -20.76
CA SER A 87 -5.67 11.24 -21.81
C SER A 87 -5.04 12.55 -22.28
N VAL A 88 -4.87 12.70 -23.59
CA VAL A 88 -4.32 13.90 -24.24
C VAL A 88 -5.22 14.21 -25.43
N GLY A 89 -6.17 15.13 -25.23
CA GLY A 89 -7.22 15.42 -26.20
C GLY A 89 -8.02 14.17 -26.56
N LYS A 90 -7.93 13.70 -27.82
CA LYS A 90 -8.63 12.48 -28.30
C LYS A 90 -7.86 11.18 -28.04
N HIS A 91 -6.60 11.29 -27.63
CA HIS A 91 -5.76 10.11 -27.38
C HIS A 91 -5.92 9.67 -25.93
N ALA A 92 -6.13 8.37 -25.74
CA ALA A 92 -6.13 7.74 -24.43
C ALA A 92 -5.12 6.58 -24.42
N LEU A 93 -4.39 6.44 -23.32
CA LEU A 93 -3.45 5.36 -23.10
C LEU A 93 -3.61 4.87 -21.67
N ASN A 94 -3.86 3.58 -21.51
CA ASN A 94 -3.75 2.90 -20.24
C ASN A 94 -2.76 1.76 -20.40
N ASP A 95 -1.76 1.66 -19.52
CA ASP A 95 -0.84 0.51 -19.51
C ASP A 95 -0.42 0.14 -18.09
N GLU A 96 -0.16 -1.15 -17.90
CA GLU A 96 0.28 -1.72 -16.63
C GLU A 96 1.49 -2.62 -16.89
N LYS A 97 2.53 -2.47 -16.05
CA LYS A 97 3.69 -3.37 -16.08
C LYS A 97 4.22 -3.66 -14.68
N LEU A 98 4.74 -4.87 -14.53
CA LEU A 98 5.56 -5.29 -13.40
C LEU A 98 7.02 -5.33 -13.86
N ASN A 99 7.90 -4.72 -13.08
CA ASN A 99 9.35 -4.82 -13.23
C ASN A 99 9.90 -5.59 -12.03
N GLU A 100 10.53 -6.73 -12.28
CA GLU A 100 11.33 -7.42 -11.26
C GLU A 100 12.67 -6.68 -11.11
N VAL A 101 13.06 -6.43 -9.87
CA VAL A 101 14.22 -5.59 -9.56
C VAL A 101 15.25 -6.39 -8.75
N HIS A 102 14.80 -7.08 -7.69
CA HIS A 102 15.67 -7.87 -6.81
C HIS A 102 16.92 -7.13 -6.37
N GLU A 103 16.72 -5.94 -5.80
CA GLU A 103 17.81 -5.08 -5.39
C GLU A 103 17.81 -4.86 -3.89
N LYS A 104 19.00 -4.95 -3.30
CA LYS A 104 19.23 -4.56 -1.92
C LYS A 104 19.21 -3.04 -1.78
N LEU A 105 18.58 -2.57 -0.71
CA LEU A 105 18.52 -1.18 -0.27
C LEU A 105 19.08 -1.11 1.17
N ILE A 106 20.23 -0.48 1.32
CA ILE A 106 20.91 -0.36 2.61
C ILE A 106 20.32 0.80 3.44
N PRO A 107 20.61 0.89 4.75
CA PRO A 107 20.10 1.96 5.60
C PRO A 107 20.50 3.35 5.09
N LEU A 108 19.58 4.32 5.19
CA LEU A 108 19.73 5.72 4.74
C LEU A 108 20.06 5.88 3.24
N GLU A 109 19.88 4.82 2.44
CA GLU A 109 20.06 4.87 1.00
C GLU A 109 18.77 5.29 0.31
N THR A 110 18.91 6.12 -0.73
CA THR A 110 17.84 6.39 -1.70
C THR A 110 18.20 5.78 -3.04
N LYS A 111 17.29 4.99 -3.59
CA LYS A 111 17.48 4.31 -4.87
C LYS A 111 16.45 4.76 -5.89
N LYS A 112 16.93 5.11 -7.08
CA LYS A 112 16.10 5.46 -8.23
C LYS A 112 15.75 4.18 -8.99
N LEU A 113 14.45 3.89 -9.11
CA LEU A 113 13.94 2.78 -9.92
C LEU A 113 13.60 3.30 -11.32
N VAL A 114 14.33 2.82 -12.33
CA VAL A 114 14.16 3.28 -13.72
C VAL A 114 13.02 2.51 -14.39
N CYS A 115 12.00 3.23 -14.85
CA CYS A 115 10.84 2.65 -15.54
C CYS A 115 10.90 2.90 -17.04
N GLY A 116 11.78 2.16 -17.74
CA GLY A 116 12.06 2.40 -19.16
C GLY A 116 10.82 2.44 -20.06
N LYS A 117 9.86 1.53 -19.88
CA LYS A 117 8.61 1.49 -20.67
C LYS A 117 7.70 2.70 -20.41
N LEU A 118 7.53 3.08 -19.14
CA LEU A 118 6.73 4.26 -18.79
C LEU A 118 7.34 5.53 -19.41
N ASN A 119 8.67 5.68 -19.31
CA ASN A 119 9.37 6.82 -19.88
C ASN A 119 9.31 6.82 -21.41
N GLN A 120 9.33 5.66 -22.07
CA GLN A 120 9.08 5.55 -23.51
C GLN A 120 7.67 6.02 -23.90
N HIS A 121 6.65 5.68 -23.11
CA HIS A 121 5.28 6.14 -23.36
C HIS A 121 5.11 7.64 -23.17
N LEU A 122 5.70 8.21 -22.11
CA LEU A 122 5.69 9.65 -21.89
C LEU A 122 6.45 10.39 -22.99
N ALA A 123 7.59 9.84 -23.43
CA ALA A 123 8.39 10.41 -24.51
C ALA A 123 7.66 10.37 -25.87
N SER A 124 6.96 9.28 -26.21
CA SER A 124 6.23 9.17 -27.48
C SER A 124 5.04 10.14 -27.56
N MET A 125 4.44 10.45 -26.41
CA MET A 125 3.30 11.36 -26.30
C MET A 125 3.70 12.81 -26.06
N ARG A 126 5.00 13.09 -25.87
CA ARG A 126 5.53 14.42 -25.56
C ARG A 126 5.00 15.50 -26.50
N TYR A 127 5.08 15.29 -27.82
CA TYR A 127 4.61 16.27 -28.79
C TYR A 127 3.11 16.55 -28.65
N ALA A 128 2.29 15.52 -28.41
CA ALA A 128 0.86 15.68 -28.20
C ALA A 128 0.57 16.45 -26.91
N ILE A 129 1.30 16.14 -25.83
CA ILE A 129 1.19 16.85 -24.54
C ILE A 129 1.58 18.33 -24.69
N GLU A 130 2.68 18.62 -25.39
CA GLU A 130 3.16 19.98 -25.63
C GLU A 130 2.18 20.83 -26.45
N ASN A 131 1.40 20.22 -27.35
CA ASN A 131 0.47 20.95 -28.24
C ASN A 131 -1.01 20.91 -27.81
N ALA A 132 -1.39 20.08 -26.84
CA ALA A 132 -2.76 20.03 -26.31
C ALA A 132 -3.10 21.26 -25.44
N GLU A 133 -4.37 21.61 -25.32
CA GLU A 133 -4.80 22.62 -24.34
C GLU A 133 -4.59 22.09 -22.90
N ALA A 134 -4.46 23.00 -21.92
CA ALA A 134 -4.12 22.63 -20.54
C ALA A 134 -5.14 21.65 -19.91
N ASP A 135 -6.43 21.86 -20.19
CA ASP A 135 -7.53 21.06 -19.65
C ASP A 135 -7.71 19.72 -20.37
N ASP A 136 -7.01 19.50 -21.48
CA ASP A 136 -7.09 18.29 -22.31
C ASP A 136 -6.03 17.25 -21.94
N VAL A 137 -5.12 17.55 -21.00
CA VAL A 137 -4.05 16.64 -20.58
C VAL A 137 -4.30 16.12 -19.18
N TYR A 138 -4.57 14.83 -19.09
CA TYR A 138 -4.72 14.10 -17.85
C TYR A 138 -3.73 12.95 -17.78
N ILE A 139 -2.86 12.90 -16.77
CA ILE A 139 -1.97 11.76 -16.54
C ILE A 139 -2.07 11.37 -15.06
N ARG A 140 -2.41 10.12 -14.80
CA ARG A 140 -2.38 9.52 -13.47
C ARG A 140 -1.45 8.32 -13.50
N VAL A 141 -0.54 8.25 -12.55
CA VAL A 141 0.38 7.13 -12.42
C VAL A 141 0.25 6.56 -11.02
N TYR A 142 0.02 5.26 -10.95
CA TYR A 142 0.02 4.47 -9.74
C TYR A 142 1.28 3.62 -9.69
N GLY A 143 1.93 3.58 -8.54
CA GLY A 143 3.08 2.72 -8.29
C GLY A 143 2.84 1.82 -7.08
N TRP A 144 3.18 0.54 -7.21
CA TRP A 144 3.24 -0.42 -6.11
C TRP A 144 4.65 -0.94 -5.94
N LEU A 145 5.24 -0.69 -4.77
CA LEU A 145 6.53 -1.20 -4.36
C LEU A 145 6.34 -2.49 -3.55
N TYR A 146 6.96 -3.58 -3.99
CA TYR A 146 7.00 -4.83 -3.25
C TYR A 146 8.39 -5.02 -2.65
N SER A 147 8.48 -4.97 -1.32
CA SER A 147 9.73 -5.09 -0.58
C SER A 147 9.65 -6.19 0.47
N LYS A 148 10.82 -6.68 0.88
CA LYS A 148 10.96 -7.65 1.96
C LYS A 148 12.23 -7.34 2.76
N PRO A 149 12.14 -7.23 4.10
CA PRO A 149 13.30 -7.10 4.97
C PRO A 149 14.26 -8.25 4.75
N ASN A 150 15.56 -7.98 4.84
CA ASN A 150 16.60 -9.00 4.69
C ASN A 150 16.76 -9.83 5.97
N ILE A 151 15.66 -10.40 6.47
CA ILE A 151 15.56 -11.25 7.65
C ILE A 151 14.81 -12.52 7.22
N TYR A 152 15.30 -13.69 7.64
CA TYR A 152 14.64 -14.96 7.37
C TYR A 152 13.19 -14.93 7.89
N ASP A 153 12.26 -15.50 7.11
CA ASP A 153 10.81 -15.57 7.36
C ASP A 153 9.98 -14.27 7.26
N ALA A 154 10.55 -13.13 6.87
CA ALA A 154 9.75 -11.91 6.66
C ALA A 154 8.77 -12.07 5.47
N GLU A 155 7.57 -11.50 5.61
CA GLU A 155 6.59 -11.43 4.52
C GLU A 155 6.93 -10.31 3.52
N LYS A 156 6.26 -10.30 2.37
CA LYS A 156 6.38 -9.20 1.40
C LYS A 156 5.44 -8.08 1.84
N VAL A 157 5.94 -6.85 1.90
CA VAL A 157 5.14 -5.64 2.10
C VAL A 157 4.89 -4.96 0.77
N THR A 158 3.72 -4.33 0.67
CA THR A 158 3.32 -3.56 -0.50
C THR A 158 3.02 -2.12 -0.09
N GLU A 159 3.71 -1.17 -0.71
CA GLU A 159 3.42 0.25 -0.59
C GLU A 159 2.85 0.77 -1.91
N MET A 160 1.83 1.62 -1.84
CA MET A 160 1.19 2.20 -3.01
C MET A 160 1.31 3.73 -2.98
N LEU A 161 1.59 4.31 -4.14
CA LEU A 161 1.59 5.75 -4.34
C LEU A 161 0.78 6.08 -5.61
N GLU A 162 0.07 7.19 -5.57
CA GLU A 162 -0.62 7.78 -6.73
C GLU A 162 -0.09 9.21 -6.93
N ILE A 163 0.22 9.58 -8.17
CA ILE A 163 0.41 10.99 -8.54
C ILE A 163 -0.43 11.32 -9.76
N ARG A 164 -0.97 12.54 -9.73
CA ARG A 164 -1.73 13.15 -10.80
C ARG A 164 -0.94 14.31 -11.38
N PHE A 165 -0.98 14.39 -12.70
CA PHE A 165 -0.34 15.44 -13.46
C PHE A 165 -1.35 15.99 -14.45
N THR A 166 -1.36 17.32 -14.56
CA THR A 166 -2.07 18.03 -15.62
C THR A 166 -1.09 18.94 -16.34
N LYS A 167 -1.43 19.32 -17.57
CA LYS A 167 -0.74 20.44 -18.19
C LYS A 167 -1.22 21.74 -17.53
N THR A 168 -0.26 22.60 -17.23
CA THR A 168 -0.43 23.99 -16.77
C THR A 168 0.13 24.92 -17.83
N LYS A 169 -0.14 26.23 -17.70
CA LYS A 169 0.36 27.25 -18.65
C LYS A 169 1.88 27.28 -18.77
N ASP A 170 2.59 26.81 -17.74
CA ASP A 170 4.06 26.82 -17.66
C ASP A 170 4.70 25.43 -17.96
N GLY A 171 3.90 24.40 -18.29
CA GLY A 171 4.38 23.02 -18.53
C GLY A 171 3.54 21.96 -17.81
N ILE A 172 4.08 20.77 -17.53
CA ILE A 172 3.40 19.78 -16.67
C ILE A 172 3.46 20.26 -15.22
N GLY A 173 2.30 20.46 -14.59
CA GLY A 173 2.18 20.87 -13.19
C GLY A 173 1.60 19.76 -12.32
N PHE A 174 2.01 19.74 -11.06
CA PHE A 174 1.51 18.83 -10.03
C PHE A 174 0.13 19.30 -9.54
N ILE A 175 -0.80 18.36 -9.32
CA ILE A 175 -2.05 18.59 -8.57
C ILE A 175 -1.99 17.81 -7.26
#